data_AF-A0A838HJR4-F1
#
_entry.id   AF-A0A838HJR4-F1
#
_cell.length_a   1.000
_cell.length_b   1.000
_cell.length_c   1.000
_cell.angle_alpha   90.00
_cell.angle_beta   90.00
_cell.angle_gamma   90.00
#
_symmetry.space_group_name_H-M   'P 1'
#
loop_
_entity.id
_entity.type
_entity.pdbx_description
1 polymer ?
#
loop_
_entity_poly.entity_id
_entity_poly.type
_entity_poly.pdbx_seq_one_letter_code
_entity_poly.pdbx_strand_id
1 'polypeptide(L)'
;MAVLSLLGFLAACAAAANGANPHSAPREGLVPSLQVNTSGNTVHFTLQISNTGSTPVPLEFTSGQSFDFAVLQAGREVWRWSADQMFTQALRSETLAPGATRSYEATWSPPAGMRGELTASGVLAASNRRVEQRAIFRLP
;
A
#
# COMPACT_ATOMS: atom_id res chain seq x y z
N MET A 1 19.84 -70.02 3.54
CA MET A 1 18.55 -69.77 2.88
C MET A 1 18.49 -68.30 2.51
N ALA A 2 18.50 -68.02 1.21
CA ALA A 2 18.46 -66.68 0.63
C ALA A 2 17.06 -66.41 0.09
N VAL A 3 16.50 -65.25 0.42
CA VAL A 3 15.43 -64.53 -0.29
C VAL A 3 15.73 -63.07 0.05
N LEU A 4 16.45 -62.27 -0.74
CA LEU A 4 16.19 -61.76 -2.09
C LEU A 4 14.79 -61.11 -2.22
N SER A 5 14.72 -59.81 -1.94
CA SER A 5 13.84 -58.89 -2.66
C SER A 5 14.46 -57.50 -2.69
N LEU A 6 14.38 -56.94 -3.89
CA LEU A 6 15.18 -55.89 -4.51
C LEU A 6 14.38 -54.59 -4.57
N LEU A 7 15.06 -53.51 -4.95
CA LEU A 7 14.59 -52.17 -5.35
C LEU A 7 14.28 -51.24 -4.16
N GLY A 8 15.08 -50.23 -3.83
CA GLY A 8 15.97 -49.43 -4.65
C GLY A 8 15.20 -48.28 -5.27
N PHE A 9 15.27 -47.09 -4.66
CA PHE A 9 15.24 -45.81 -5.36
C PHE A 9 16.04 -44.78 -4.54
N LEU A 10 17.29 -44.58 -4.95
CA LEU A 10 18.00 -43.33 -4.75
C LEU A 10 17.29 -42.27 -5.58
N ALA A 11 16.66 -41.29 -4.93
CA ALA A 11 16.31 -40.04 -5.59
C ALA A 11 17.47 -39.07 -5.40
N ALA A 12 18.47 -39.19 -6.27
CA ALA A 12 19.37 -38.07 -6.58
C ALA A 12 18.75 -37.33 -7.76
N CYS A 13 18.21 -36.13 -7.52
CA CYS A 13 17.95 -35.17 -8.57
C CYS A 13 18.74 -33.89 -8.24
N ALA A 14 19.88 -33.74 -8.91
CA ALA A 14 20.49 -32.44 -9.13
C ALA A 14 20.03 -31.90 -10.49
N ALA A 15 19.98 -30.57 -10.56
CA ALA A 15 19.80 -29.70 -11.73
C ALA A 15 18.36 -29.48 -12.26
N ALA A 16 17.83 -28.27 -12.04
CA ALA A 16 18.01 -27.19 -13.00
C ALA A 16 17.51 -25.86 -12.41
N ALA A 17 18.41 -24.87 -12.31
CA ALA A 17 18.01 -23.48 -12.28
C ALA A 17 17.32 -23.15 -13.61
N ASN A 18 16.05 -22.75 -13.58
CA ASN A 18 15.48 -21.75 -14.47
C ASN A 18 14.01 -21.52 -14.13
N GLY A 19 13.68 -20.26 -13.83
CA GLY A 19 12.31 -19.85 -13.53
C GLY A 19 12.17 -18.86 -12.37
N ALA A 20 13.20 -18.08 -12.07
CA ALA A 20 12.96 -16.83 -11.34
C ALA A 20 12.13 -15.92 -12.27
N ASN A 21 10.82 -15.84 -12.04
CA ASN A 21 10.01 -14.77 -12.64
C ASN A 21 10.65 -13.43 -12.25
N PRO A 22 11.11 -12.59 -13.20
CA PRO A 22 11.76 -11.31 -12.90
C PRO A 22 10.81 -10.29 -12.23
N HIS A 23 9.54 -10.65 -12.03
CA HIS A 23 8.53 -9.82 -11.38
C HIS A 23 8.41 -10.02 -9.87
N SER A 24 9.27 -10.85 -9.26
CA SER A 24 9.36 -11.00 -7.80
C SER A 24 10.62 -10.32 -7.26
N ALA A 25 10.88 -9.08 -7.70
CA ALA A 25 11.84 -8.25 -6.97
C ALA A 25 11.35 -8.10 -5.51
N PRO A 26 12.26 -8.04 -4.52
CA PRO A 26 11.88 -7.73 -3.14
C PRO A 26 10.97 -6.50 -3.10
N ARG A 27 10.00 -6.47 -2.18
CA ARG A 27 9.12 -5.31 -1.91
C ARG A 27 9.90 -4.14 -1.28
N GLU A 28 11.07 -3.84 -1.82
CA GLU A 28 12.13 -3.14 -1.13
C GLU A 28 11.88 -1.64 -1.08
N GLY A 29 12.04 -1.08 0.12
CA GLY A 29 12.16 0.34 0.36
C GLY A 29 10.95 0.96 1.02
N LEU A 30 9.73 0.81 0.48
CA LEU A 30 8.60 1.63 0.94
C LEU A 30 7.76 0.95 2.03
N VAL A 31 7.70 1.59 3.19
CA VAL A 31 6.81 1.22 4.30
C VAL A 31 5.74 2.31 4.45
N PRO A 32 4.45 2.00 4.18
CA PRO A 32 3.37 2.93 4.45
C PRO A 32 2.90 2.82 5.91
N SER A 33 2.51 3.94 6.50
CA SER A 33 1.72 3.99 7.73
C SER A 33 0.53 4.92 7.54
N LEU A 34 -0.61 4.56 8.11
CA LEU A 34 -1.83 5.36 8.07
C LEU A 34 -2.30 5.60 9.49
N GLN A 35 -2.37 6.87 9.88
CA GLN A 35 -2.93 7.31 11.15
C GLN A 35 -4.27 7.98 10.90
N VAL A 36 -5.23 7.69 11.79
CA VAL A 36 -6.57 8.27 11.76
C VAL A 36 -6.87 8.84 13.15
N ASN A 37 -7.13 10.14 13.23
CA ASN A 37 -7.47 10.81 14.48
C ASN A 37 -8.83 11.50 14.35
N THR A 38 -9.72 11.24 15.31
CA THR A 38 -11.04 11.86 15.38
C THR A 38 -11.03 12.98 16.41
N SER A 39 -11.29 14.22 15.98
CA SER A 39 -11.41 15.39 16.85
C SER A 39 -12.74 16.08 16.59
N GLY A 40 -13.67 16.00 17.55
CA GLY A 40 -15.04 16.47 17.37
C GLY A 40 -15.72 15.74 16.20
N ASN A 41 -16.23 16.49 15.22
CA ASN A 41 -16.85 15.96 13.99
C ASN A 41 -15.89 15.95 12.79
N THR A 42 -14.58 15.96 13.04
CA THR A 42 -13.55 15.94 11.99
C THR A 42 -12.67 14.71 12.16
N VAL A 43 -12.44 14.01 11.06
CA VAL A 43 -11.50 12.91 10.95
C VAL A 43 -10.27 13.41 10.20
N HIS A 44 -9.11 13.26 10.81
CA HIS A 44 -7.80 13.62 10.25
C HIS A 44 -7.08 12.34 9.82
N PHE A 45 -6.68 12.29 8.56
CA PHE A 45 -5.89 11.19 8.00
C PHE A 45 -4.46 11.66 7.75
N THR A 46 -3.49 10.81 8.10
CA THR A 46 -2.08 11.03 7.78
C THR A 46 -1.51 9.74 7.20
N LEU A 47 -1.20 9.75 5.90
CA LEU A 47 -0.49 8.68 5.21
C LEU A 47 0.99 9.06 5.13
N GLN A 48 1.85 8.25 5.74
CA GLN A 48 3.30 8.41 5.62
C GLN A 48 3.87 7.28 4.77
N ILE A 49 4.69 7.64 3.79
CA ILE A 49 5.44 6.69 2.97
C ILE A 49 6.92 6.86 3.29
N SER A 50 7.52 5.86 3.92
CA SER A 50 8.92 5.88 4.35
C SER A 50 9.76 4.98 3.46
N ASN A 51 10.87 5.50 2.92
CA ASN A 51 11.89 4.65 2.31
C ASN A 51 12.84 4.13 3.40
N THR A 52 12.61 2.91 3.88
CA THR A 52 13.47 2.20 4.84
C THR A 52 14.58 1.39 4.18
N GLY A 53 14.68 1.44 2.84
CA GLY A 53 15.75 0.79 2.09
C GLY A 53 17.03 1.62 2.05
N SER A 54 18.09 1.05 1.48
CA SER A 54 19.39 1.69 1.31
C SER A 54 19.57 2.43 -0.02
N THR A 55 18.60 2.32 -0.95
CA THR A 55 18.65 2.94 -2.28
C THR A 55 17.51 3.94 -2.49
N PRO A 56 17.73 5.02 -3.28
CA PRO A 56 16.64 5.92 -3.65
C PRO A 56 15.52 5.18 -4.39
N VAL A 57 14.27 5.55 -4.11
CA VAL A 57 13.09 4.95 -4.72
C VAL A 57 12.42 5.95 -5.67
N PRO A 58 12.41 5.70 -7.00
CA PRO A 58 11.65 6.53 -7.93
C PRO A 58 10.15 6.28 -7.80
N LEU A 59 9.37 7.36 -7.83
CA LEU A 59 7.92 7.42 -7.80
C LEU A 59 7.44 8.13 -9.07
N GLU A 60 6.67 7.45 -9.90
CA GLU A 60 6.17 7.98 -11.17
C GLU A 60 4.67 8.24 -11.08
N PHE A 61 4.25 9.47 -11.33
CA PHE A 61 2.86 9.90 -11.30
C PHE A 61 2.39 10.25 -12.70
N THR A 62 1.17 9.83 -13.01
CA THR A 62 0.54 10.11 -14.31
C THR A 62 -0.31 11.39 -14.31
N SER A 63 -0.37 12.09 -13.17
CA SER A 63 -1.11 13.34 -13.01
C SER A 63 -0.55 14.18 -11.85
N GLY A 64 -1.18 15.33 -11.58
CA GLY A 64 -0.96 16.14 -10.38
C GLY A 64 -1.36 15.44 -9.07
N GLN A 65 -2.04 14.29 -9.12
CA GLN A 65 -2.42 13.53 -7.93
C GLN A 65 -1.23 12.73 -7.40
N SER A 66 -0.86 12.97 -6.14
CA SER A 66 0.18 12.18 -5.45
C SER A 66 -0.39 11.13 -4.50
N PHE A 67 -1.60 11.34 -3.98
CA PHE A 67 -2.25 10.45 -3.01
C PHE A 67 -3.77 10.47 -3.16
N ASP A 68 -4.43 9.53 -2.51
CA ASP A 68 -5.88 9.57 -2.27
C ASP A 68 -6.21 8.97 -0.90
N PHE A 69 -7.36 9.36 -0.36
CA PHE A 69 -7.96 8.74 0.80
C PHE A 69 -9.39 8.34 0.49
N ALA A 70 -9.81 7.17 0.97
CA ALA A 70 -11.19 6.72 0.92
C ALA A 70 -11.63 6.22 2.30
N VAL A 71 -12.91 6.38 2.59
CA VAL A 71 -13.54 5.81 3.78
C VAL A 71 -14.63 4.85 3.35
N LEU A 72 -14.63 3.67 3.97
CA LEU A 72 -15.60 2.62 3.75
C LEU A 72 -16.36 2.32 5.04
N GLN A 73 -17.65 2.04 4.91
CA GLN A 73 -18.50 1.51 5.97
C GLN A 73 -19.14 0.22 5.47
N ALA A 74 -18.97 -0.88 6.21
CA ALA A 74 -19.42 -2.21 5.79
C ALA A 74 -18.99 -2.59 4.35
N GLY A 75 -17.76 -2.20 3.97
CA GLY A 75 -17.20 -2.47 2.64
C GLY A 75 -17.72 -1.56 1.52
N ARG A 76 -18.65 -0.64 1.80
CA ARG A 76 -19.13 0.37 0.83
C ARG A 76 -18.40 1.68 1.04
N GLU A 77 -17.89 2.27 -0.04
CA GLU A 77 -17.33 3.62 0.00
C GLU A 77 -18.41 4.65 0.37
N VAL A 78 -18.08 5.51 1.34
CA VAL A 78 -18.92 6.60 1.81
C VAL A 78 -18.29 7.97 1.60
N TRP A 79 -16.97 8.01 1.38
CA TRP A 79 -16.23 9.23 1.08
C TRP A 79 -14.92 8.93 0.35
N ARG A 80 -14.51 9.87 -0.50
CA ARG A 80 -13.21 9.86 -1.19
C ARG A 80 -12.69 11.28 -1.29
N TRP A 81 -11.43 11.48 -0.89
CA TRP A 81 -10.79 12.80 -0.90
C TRP A 81 -10.69 13.38 -2.31
N SER A 82 -10.26 12.56 -3.29
CA SER A 82 -10.08 13.02 -4.66
C SER A 82 -11.38 13.38 -5.40
N ALA A 83 -12.56 13.07 -4.85
CA ALA A 83 -13.84 13.31 -5.51
C ALA A 83 -14.11 14.80 -5.78
N ASP A 84 -13.61 15.68 -4.90
CA ASP A 84 -13.79 17.13 -4.97
C ASP A 84 -12.52 17.87 -5.43
N GLN A 85 -11.55 17.15 -5.99
CA GLN A 85 -10.26 17.71 -6.40
C GLN A 85 -10.12 17.71 -7.93
N MET A 86 -9.41 18.70 -8.45
CA MET A 86 -9.00 18.73 -9.86
C MET A 86 -7.48 18.57 -9.95
N PHE A 87 -7.04 17.65 -10.82
CA PHE A 87 -5.61 17.38 -11.03
C PHE A 87 -5.19 17.69 -12.45
N THR A 88 -4.02 18.30 -12.61
CA THR A 88 -3.39 18.48 -13.92
C THR A 88 -3.00 17.14 -14.52
N GLN A 89 -3.05 17.02 -15.84
CA GLN A 89 -2.65 15.80 -16.57
C GLN A 89 -1.18 15.89 -16.98
N ALA A 90 -0.30 15.99 -15.99
CA ALA A 90 1.15 16.08 -16.20
C ALA A 90 1.87 14.88 -15.58
N LEU A 91 2.73 14.24 -16.38
CA LEU A 91 3.62 13.19 -15.89
C LEU A 91 4.67 13.81 -14.97
N ARG A 92 4.89 13.19 -13.81
CA ARG A 92 5.87 13.66 -12.83
C ARG A 92 6.67 12.48 -12.31
N SER A 93 7.97 12.70 -12.12
CA SER A 93 8.85 11.76 -11.44
C SER A 93 9.38 12.43 -10.18
N GLU A 94 9.27 11.73 -9.07
CA GLU A 94 9.86 12.11 -7.79
C GLU A 94 10.78 10.99 -7.30
N THR A 95 11.75 11.31 -6.46
CA THR A 95 12.65 10.32 -5.86
C THR A 95 12.59 10.44 -4.35
N LEU A 96 12.23 9.35 -3.68
CA LEU A 96 12.29 9.26 -2.22
C LEU A 96 13.65 8.69 -1.80
N ALA A 97 14.51 9.53 -1.23
CA ALA A 97 15.85 9.14 -0.80
C ALA A 97 15.81 8.06 0.32
N PRO A 98 16.90 7.28 0.53
CA PRO A 98 17.03 6.38 1.66
C PRO A 98 16.77 7.10 2.99
N GLY A 99 15.97 6.51 3.88
CA GLY A 99 15.58 7.07 5.16
C GLY A 99 14.55 8.21 5.09
N ALA A 100 14.22 8.72 3.90
CA ALA A 100 13.26 9.81 3.76
C ALA A 100 11.82 9.33 3.97
N THR A 101 10.99 10.20 4.54
CA THR A 101 9.55 9.97 4.70
C THR A 101 8.78 11.11 4.08
N ARG A 102 7.75 10.77 3.30
CA ARG A 102 6.79 11.72 2.74
C ARG A 102 5.47 11.57 3.49
N SER A 103 4.91 12.69 3.96
CA SER A 103 3.59 12.73 4.62
C SER A 103 2.55 13.34 3.69
N TYR A 104 1.36 12.76 3.69
CA TYR A 104 0.16 13.25 3.02
C TYR A 104 -1.00 13.28 4.00
N GLU A 105 -1.79 14.35 3.95
CA GLU A 105 -2.84 14.60 4.93
C GLU A 105 -4.14 14.97 4.25
N ALA A 106 -5.25 14.57 4.87
CA ALA A 106 -6.58 14.96 4.48
C ALA A 106 -7.49 15.05 5.71
N THR A 107 -8.55 15.84 5.58
CA THR A 107 -9.62 15.90 6.57
C THR A 107 -10.94 15.49 5.94
N TRP A 108 -11.79 14.88 6.76
CA TRP A 108 -13.15 14.54 6.40
C TRP A 108 -14.09 14.90 7.54
N SER A 109 -15.19 15.56 7.20
CA SER A 109 -16.29 15.81 8.12
C SER A 109 -17.42 14.83 7.82
N PRO A 110 -17.63 13.78 8.64
CA PRO A 110 -18.68 12.81 8.40
C PRO A 110 -20.06 13.47 8.45
N PRO A 111 -21.03 12.99 7.65
CA PRO A 111 -22.42 13.41 7.78
C PRO A 111 -22.96 13.21 9.19
N ALA A 112 -23.85 14.11 9.63
CA ALA A 112 -24.44 14.05 10.96
C ALA A 112 -25.12 12.70 11.23
N GLY A 113 -24.86 12.12 12.40
CA GLY A 113 -25.43 10.85 12.85
C GLY A 113 -24.73 9.60 12.31
N MET A 114 -23.71 9.75 11.45
CA MET A 114 -22.84 8.65 11.06
C MET A 114 -22.01 8.18 12.26
N ARG A 115 -22.06 6.87 12.52
CA ARG A 115 -21.46 6.24 13.70
C ARG A 115 -21.00 4.83 13.41
N GLY A 116 -20.24 4.25 14.34
CA GLY A 116 -19.79 2.87 14.27
C GLY A 116 -18.44 2.72 13.59
N GLU A 117 -18.14 1.50 13.17
CA GLU A 117 -16.84 1.14 12.60
C GLU A 117 -16.73 1.50 11.12
N LEU A 118 -15.59 2.08 10.74
CA LEU A 118 -15.23 2.44 9.39
C LEU A 118 -13.81 1.98 9.08
N THR A 119 -13.50 1.85 7.80
CA THR A 119 -12.15 1.59 7.29
C THR A 119 -11.68 2.79 6.49
N ALA A 120 -10.59 3.41 6.90
CA ALA A 120 -9.84 4.35 6.08
C ALA A 120 -8.89 3.57 5.16
N SER A 121 -8.78 4.00 3.91
CA SER A 121 -7.76 3.57 2.95
C SER A 121 -6.97 4.80 2.51
N GLY A 122 -5.65 4.74 2.62
CA GLY A 122 -4.72 5.74 2.10
C GLY A 122 -3.88 5.11 0.99
N VAL A 123 -3.80 5.76 -0.17
CA VAL A 123 -3.11 5.25 -1.35
C VAL A 123 -2.08 6.27 -1.83
N LEU A 124 -0.89 5.79 -2.20
CA LEU A 124 0.06 6.56 -3.00
C LEU A 124 -0.27 6.38 -4.49
N ALA A 125 -0.50 7.46 -5.21
CA ALA A 125 -0.92 7.42 -6.62
C ALA A 125 0.23 7.19 -7.62
N ALA A 126 1.37 6.67 -7.15
CA ALA A 126 2.51 6.37 -8.00
C ALA A 126 2.20 5.16 -8.88
N SER A 127 2.17 5.34 -10.20
CA SER A 127 1.86 4.32 -11.20
C SER A 127 2.84 3.13 -11.20
N ASN A 128 4.11 3.37 -10.86
CA ASN A 128 5.15 2.35 -10.79
C ASN A 128 5.25 1.67 -9.41
N ARG A 129 4.45 2.07 -8.41
CA ARG A 129 4.47 1.53 -7.05
C ARG A 129 3.05 1.28 -6.53
N ARG A 130 2.73 0.04 -6.18
CA ARG A 130 1.47 -0.27 -5.49
C ARG A 130 1.64 -0.07 -3.99
N VAL A 131 1.20 1.07 -3.46
CA VAL A 131 1.21 1.34 -2.02
C VAL A 131 -0.18 1.78 -1.57
N GLU A 132 -0.79 0.97 -0.72
CA GLU A 132 -2.06 1.23 -0.05
C GLU A 132 -1.88 0.80 1.40
N GLN A 133 -2.47 1.56 2.33
CA GLN A 133 -2.55 1.20 3.73
C GLN A 133 -3.96 1.45 4.23
N ARG A 134 -4.44 0.56 5.11
CA ARG A 134 -5.76 0.67 5.71
C ARG A 134 -5.68 0.77 7.22
N ALA A 135 -6.64 1.46 7.80
CA ALA A 135 -6.80 1.59 9.23
C ALA A 135 -8.29 1.53 9.58
N ILE A 136 -8.63 0.74 10.61
CA ILE A 136 -9.98 0.73 11.17
C ILE A 136 -10.08 1.85 12.20
N PHE A 137 -11.16 2.60 12.18
CA PHE A 137 -11.48 3.61 13.18
C PHE A 137 -12.97 3.59 13.48
N ARG A 138 -13.36 4.25 14.57
CA ARG A 138 -14.75 4.31 15.01
C ARG A 138 -15.18 5.75 15.21
N LEU A 139 -16.36 6.08 14.71
CA LEU A 139 -17.07 7.29 15.08
C LEU A 139 -17.98 7.00 16.28
N PRO A 140 -18.09 7.93 17.24
CA PRO A 140 -18.88 7.76 18.47
C PRO A 140 -20.37 7.54 18.20
#